data_AF-A0A0C1IVJ7-F1
#
_entry.id   AF-A0A0C1IVJ7-F1
#
_cell.length_a   1.000
_cell.length_b   1.000
_cell.length_c   1.000
_cell.angle_alpha   90.00
_cell.angle_beta   90.00
_cell.angle_gamma   90.00
#
_symmetry.space_group_name_H-M   'P 1'
#
loop_
_entity.id
_entity.type
_entity.pdbx_description
1 polymer ?
#
loop_
_entity_poly.entity_id
_entity_poly.type
_entity_poly.pdbx_seq_one_letter_code
_entity_poly.pdbx_strand_id
1 'polypeptide(L)'
;MADGLAFSCNCGTLRGEVAAQGIKTGTRVVCYCADCRANELYHGQPDPAPDPVDLFQLAPDTISITQGAEHLKALRLGPRGPLRWYASCCGTPFANTLAKPGLPFAGMRSDMFQDKSALGKIRARAFIPAPDKQARTKGGGAMAWGILSRMITARLSGRWKDTPFFDADTGKPVAEPQLISKAERAKLYP
;
A
#
# COMPACT_ATOMS: atom_id res chain seq x y z
N MET A 1 15.66 -21.82 4.43
CA MET A 1 15.15 -20.80 3.49
C MET A 1 14.36 -19.83 4.35
N ALA A 2 14.53 -18.51 4.21
CA ALA A 2 13.69 -17.61 4.99
C ALA A 2 12.25 -17.82 4.53
N ASP A 3 11.35 -18.12 5.47
CA ASP A 3 9.93 -18.25 5.18
C ASP A 3 9.36 -16.86 4.84
N GLY A 4 8.29 -16.82 4.05
CA GLY A 4 7.57 -15.57 3.78
C GLY A 4 7.01 -14.94 5.06
N LEU A 5 6.45 -13.73 4.93
CA LEU A 5 5.81 -13.06 6.06
C LEU A 5 4.30 -12.98 5.84
N ALA A 6 3.55 -13.62 6.72
CA ALA A 6 2.10 -13.63 6.68
C ALA A 6 1.50 -12.27 7.06
N PHE A 7 0.35 -11.96 6.46
CA PHE A 7 -0.48 -10.81 6.79
C PHE A 7 -1.96 -11.19 6.86
N SER A 8 -2.75 -10.38 7.56
CA SER A 8 -4.21 -10.53 7.61
C SER A 8 -4.92 -9.20 7.82
N CYS A 9 -6.17 -9.11 7.39
CA CYS A 9 -7.06 -8.02 7.81
C CYS A 9 -7.44 -8.15 9.29
N ASN A 10 -8.05 -7.11 9.87
CA ASN A 10 -8.36 -7.05 11.30
C ASN A 10 -9.29 -8.19 11.77
N CYS A 11 -10.25 -8.63 10.95
CA CYS A 11 -11.12 -9.76 11.27
C CYS A 11 -10.55 -11.13 10.84
N GLY A 12 -9.39 -11.14 10.16
CA GLY A 12 -8.73 -12.36 9.71
C GLY A 12 -9.38 -13.08 8.53
N THR A 13 -10.43 -12.53 7.90
CA THR A 13 -11.10 -13.15 6.74
C THR A 13 -10.25 -13.09 5.47
N LEU A 14 -9.57 -11.97 5.23
CA LEU A 14 -8.58 -11.83 4.16
C LEU A 14 -7.20 -12.11 4.73
N ARG A 15 -6.47 -13.05 4.12
CA ARG A 15 -5.12 -13.46 4.52
C ARG A 15 -4.22 -13.63 3.31
N GLY A 16 -2.92 -13.55 3.56
CA GLY A 16 -1.93 -13.79 2.54
C GLY A 16 -0.53 -13.79 3.11
N GLU A 17 0.42 -13.78 2.20
CA GLU A 17 1.84 -13.76 2.51
C GLU A 17 2.61 -12.88 1.54
N VAL A 18 3.71 -12.34 2.03
CA VAL A 18 4.75 -11.75 1.20
C VAL A 18 5.92 -12.70 1.16
N ALA A 19 6.33 -13.10 -0.04
CA ALA A 19 7.48 -13.98 -0.24
C ALA A 19 8.74 -13.39 0.38
N ALA A 20 9.65 -14.24 0.86
CA ALA A 20 10.87 -13.79 1.55
C ALA A 20 11.73 -12.82 0.72
N GLN A 21 11.75 -12.98 -0.60
CA GLN A 21 12.41 -12.04 -1.50
C GLN A 21 11.75 -10.64 -1.47
N GLY A 22 10.42 -10.57 -1.36
CA GLY A 22 9.66 -9.33 -1.18
C GLY A 22 9.99 -8.65 0.15
N ILE A 23 10.14 -9.44 1.23
CA ILE A 23 10.56 -8.91 2.54
C ILE A 23 11.99 -8.38 2.49
N LYS A 24 12.92 -9.15 1.93
CA LYS A 24 14.33 -8.77 1.82
C LYS A 24 14.52 -7.51 0.98
N THR A 25 13.75 -7.39 -0.10
CA THR A 25 13.89 -6.25 -1.02
C THR A 25 12.94 -5.11 -0.70
N GLY A 26 11.92 -5.26 0.15
CA GLY A 26 10.99 -4.18 0.44
C GLY A 26 11.62 -3.03 1.21
N THR A 27 10.86 -1.95 1.38
CA THR A 27 11.31 -0.74 2.07
C THR A 27 10.21 -0.24 2.98
N ARG A 28 10.45 -0.30 4.29
CA ARG A 28 9.53 0.28 5.28
C ARG A 28 9.65 1.80 5.30
N VAL A 29 8.53 2.48 5.16
CA VAL A 29 8.41 3.93 5.10
C VAL A 29 7.24 4.38 5.97
N VAL A 30 7.26 5.63 6.42
CA VAL A 30 6.12 6.22 7.11
C VAL A 30 5.68 7.49 6.39
N CYS A 31 4.37 7.72 6.29
CA CYS A 31 3.78 8.81 5.54
C CYS A 31 2.85 9.66 6.41
N TYR A 32 3.06 10.97 6.39
CA TYR A 32 2.25 11.95 7.14
C TYR A 32 1.26 12.72 6.25
N CYS A 33 1.06 12.31 4.98
CA CYS A 33 0.20 13.06 4.08
C CYS A 33 -1.29 12.94 4.45
N ALA A 34 -2.06 14.00 4.17
CA ALA A 34 -3.49 14.03 4.41
C ALA A 34 -4.24 12.88 3.73
N ASP A 35 -3.82 12.48 2.52
CA ASP A 35 -4.45 11.38 1.80
C ASP A 35 -4.23 10.01 2.49
N CYS A 36 -3.08 9.79 3.17
CA CYS A 36 -2.84 8.57 3.94
C CYS A 36 -3.74 8.55 5.19
N ARG A 37 -3.81 9.66 5.93
CA ARG A 37 -4.73 9.83 7.07
C ARG A 37 -6.19 9.65 6.65
N ALA A 38 -6.61 10.32 5.58
CA ALA A 38 -7.98 10.25 5.07
C ALA A 38 -8.41 8.82 4.71
N ASN A 39 -7.50 8.00 4.23
CA ASN A 39 -7.78 6.59 3.94
C ASN A 39 -8.04 5.77 5.20
N GLU A 40 -7.25 5.97 6.27
CA GLU A 40 -7.49 5.34 7.57
C GLU A 40 -8.87 5.77 8.11
N LEU A 41 -9.14 7.08 8.11
CA LEU A 41 -10.41 7.64 8.60
C LEU A 41 -11.64 7.17 7.83
N TYR A 42 -11.55 7.08 6.49
CA TYR A 42 -12.64 6.58 5.65
C TYR A 42 -13.06 5.15 6.04
N HIS A 43 -12.08 4.36 6.48
CA HIS A 43 -12.27 2.96 6.88
C HIS A 43 -12.52 2.79 8.38
N GLY A 44 -12.81 3.88 9.10
CA GLY A 44 -13.07 3.85 10.55
C GLY A 44 -11.87 3.35 11.36
N GLN A 45 -10.65 3.40 10.80
CA GLN A 45 -9.44 3.09 11.55
C GLN A 45 -9.13 4.24 12.53
N PRO A 46 -8.37 3.96 13.62
CA PRO A 46 -7.89 5.02 14.49
C PRO A 46 -7.18 6.12 13.70
N ASP A 47 -7.44 7.38 14.06
CA ASP A 47 -6.76 8.50 13.43
C ASP A 47 -5.26 8.42 13.71
N PRO A 48 -4.40 8.29 12.67
CA PRO A 48 -2.97 8.21 12.89
C PRO A 48 -2.38 9.52 13.42
N ALA A 49 -3.01 10.68 13.21
CA ALA A 49 -2.40 11.96 13.60
C ALA A 49 -2.22 12.08 15.13
N PRO A 50 -1.09 12.66 15.63
CA PRO A 50 0.00 13.31 14.87
C PRO A 50 1.05 12.34 14.30
N ASP A 51 0.90 11.04 14.55
CA ASP A 51 1.75 9.98 14.02
C ASP A 51 1.49 9.71 12.52
N PRO A 52 2.43 9.03 11.83
CA PRO A 52 2.27 8.71 10.42
C PRO A 52 1.58 7.36 10.21
N VAL A 53 1.07 7.14 8.99
CA VAL A 53 0.73 5.80 8.51
C VAL A 53 2.02 5.04 8.17
N ASP A 54 2.17 3.83 8.72
CA ASP A 54 3.31 2.95 8.50
C ASP A 54 3.05 2.03 7.29
N LEU A 55 3.95 2.10 6.30
CA LEU A 55 3.80 1.42 5.02
C LEU A 55 5.04 0.58 4.71
N PHE A 56 4.82 -0.53 4.03
CA PHE A 56 5.87 -1.36 3.47
C PHE A 56 5.79 -1.35 1.95
N GLN A 57 6.79 -0.76 1.30
CA GLN A 57 6.86 -0.64 -0.15
C GLN A 57 7.58 -1.82 -0.77
N LEU A 58 6.94 -2.51 -1.70
CA LEU A 58 7.45 -3.72 -2.34
C LEU A 58 6.91 -3.90 -3.76
N ALA A 59 7.42 -4.93 -4.43
CA ALA A 59 6.96 -5.32 -5.75
C ALA A 59 5.70 -6.21 -5.61
N PRO A 60 4.60 -5.91 -6.34
CA PRO A 60 3.35 -6.66 -6.24
C PRO A 60 3.44 -8.16 -6.52
N ASP A 61 4.43 -8.60 -7.31
CA ASP A 61 4.70 -10.01 -7.64
C ASP A 61 5.18 -10.86 -6.47
N THR A 62 5.45 -10.22 -5.34
CA THR A 62 5.83 -10.91 -4.11
C THR A 62 4.67 -11.06 -3.14
N ILE A 63 3.47 -10.58 -3.48
CA ILE A 63 2.28 -10.60 -2.64
C ILE A 63 1.32 -11.69 -3.13
N SER A 64 0.98 -12.62 -2.25
CA SER A 64 -0.01 -13.66 -2.51
C SER A 64 -1.17 -13.53 -1.54
N ILE A 65 -2.41 -13.46 -2.05
CA ILE A 65 -3.61 -13.62 -1.22
C ILE A 65 -3.96 -15.10 -1.19
N THR A 66 -3.93 -15.69 0.00
CA THR A 66 -4.18 -17.12 0.20
C THR A 66 -5.60 -17.42 0.64
N GLN A 67 -6.33 -16.42 1.14
CA GLN A 67 -7.72 -16.53 1.56
C GLN A 67 -8.46 -15.19 1.43
N GLY A 68 -9.74 -15.23 1.02
CA GLY A 68 -10.63 -14.08 1.05
C GLY A 68 -10.37 -13.04 -0.05
N ALA A 69 -9.92 -13.49 -1.23
CA ALA A 69 -9.64 -12.61 -2.37
C ALA A 69 -10.90 -11.85 -2.86
N GLU A 70 -12.08 -12.44 -2.71
CA GLU A 70 -13.38 -11.84 -2.97
C GLU A 70 -13.68 -10.59 -2.11
N HIS A 71 -13.01 -10.48 -0.96
CA HIS A 71 -13.10 -9.32 -0.08
C HIS A 71 -12.13 -8.19 -0.46
N LEU A 72 -11.22 -8.41 -1.41
CA LEU A 72 -10.35 -7.35 -1.91
C LEU A 72 -11.19 -6.35 -2.72
N LYS A 73 -11.26 -5.11 -2.25
CA LYS A 73 -11.91 -3.99 -2.95
C LYS A 73 -10.94 -2.82 -3.09
N ALA A 74 -11.26 -1.91 -4.00
CA ALA A 74 -10.47 -0.72 -4.25
C ALA A 74 -11.32 0.55 -4.09
N LEU A 75 -10.69 1.62 -3.67
CA LEU A 75 -11.24 2.97 -3.70
C LEU A 75 -10.25 3.98 -4.27
N ARG A 76 -10.78 5.14 -4.63
CA ARG A 76 -10.00 6.34 -4.95
C ARG A 76 -10.52 7.52 -4.15
N LEU A 77 -9.61 8.24 -3.49
CA LEU A 77 -9.91 9.53 -2.86
C LEU A 77 -10.15 10.65 -3.89
N GLY A 78 -9.69 10.46 -5.13
CA GLY A 78 -9.88 11.41 -6.21
C GLY A 78 -9.66 10.74 -7.58
N PRO A 79 -10.14 11.36 -8.68
CA PRO A 79 -10.22 10.69 -9.98
C PRO A 79 -8.85 10.24 -10.53
N ARG A 80 -7.79 10.99 -10.22
CA ARG A 80 -6.40 10.72 -10.63
C ARG A 80 -5.53 10.15 -9.51
N GLY A 81 -6.12 9.83 -8.36
CA GLY A 81 -5.39 9.31 -7.21
C GLY A 81 -4.93 7.85 -7.39
N PRO A 82 -4.05 7.36 -6.49
CA PRO A 82 -3.69 5.95 -6.45
C PRO A 82 -4.91 5.08 -6.17
N LEU A 83 -4.83 3.81 -6.55
CA LEU A 83 -5.77 2.79 -6.11
C LEU A 83 -5.45 2.44 -4.66
N ARG A 84 -6.47 2.50 -3.81
CA ARG A 84 -6.36 2.18 -2.39
C ARG A 84 -7.17 0.92 -2.14
N TRP A 85 -6.46 -0.17 -1.94
CA TRP A 85 -6.99 -1.50 -1.72
C TRP A 85 -7.32 -1.69 -0.25
N TYR A 86 -8.42 -2.38 0.02
CA TYR A 86 -8.88 -2.67 1.38
C TYR A 86 -9.64 -4.00 1.43
N ALA A 87 -9.72 -4.59 2.62
CA ALA A 87 -10.50 -5.77 2.89
C ALA A 87 -11.94 -5.36 3.25
N SER A 88 -12.91 -5.64 2.38
CA SER A 88 -14.32 -5.22 2.55
C SER A 88 -15.03 -5.87 3.74
N CYS A 89 -14.55 -7.03 4.19
CA CYS A 89 -15.08 -7.76 5.35
C CYS A 89 -15.02 -6.97 6.66
N CYS A 90 -14.05 -6.06 6.82
CA CYS A 90 -13.89 -5.25 8.04
C CYS A 90 -13.35 -3.84 7.79
N GLY A 91 -13.25 -3.44 6.53
CA GLY A 91 -12.71 -2.13 6.13
C GLY A 91 -11.20 -1.99 6.27
N THR A 92 -10.43 -3.03 6.62
CA THR A 92 -8.97 -2.85 6.85
C THR A 92 -8.26 -2.34 5.59
N PRO A 93 -7.61 -1.17 5.63
CA PRO A 93 -6.74 -0.72 4.54
C PRO A 93 -5.63 -1.73 4.28
N PHE A 94 -5.49 -2.14 3.02
CA PHE A 94 -4.57 -3.21 2.62
C PHE A 94 -3.29 -2.69 1.97
N ALA A 95 -3.43 -2.03 0.83
CA ALA A 95 -2.30 -1.57 0.04
C ALA A 95 -2.69 -0.39 -0.83
N ASN A 96 -1.70 0.35 -1.32
CA ASN A 96 -1.89 1.32 -2.40
C ASN A 96 -1.03 0.96 -3.61
N THR A 97 -1.60 1.06 -4.81
CA THR A 97 -0.88 0.88 -6.07
C THR A 97 -1.08 2.09 -6.97
N LEU A 98 -0.22 2.24 -7.96
CA LEU A 98 -0.51 3.13 -9.09
C LEU A 98 -1.70 2.58 -9.89
N ALA A 99 -2.36 3.45 -10.65
CA ALA A 99 -3.53 3.05 -11.46
C ALA A 99 -3.18 2.14 -12.65
N LYS A 100 -1.90 2.09 -13.05
CA LYS A 100 -1.43 1.32 -14.20
C LYS A 100 -0.52 0.19 -13.71
N PRO A 101 -0.77 -1.08 -14.11
CA PRO A 101 0.02 -2.23 -13.68
C PRO A 101 1.47 -2.21 -14.18
N GLY A 102 1.74 -1.49 -15.28
CA GLY A 102 3.07 -1.42 -15.90
C GLY A 102 4.15 -0.73 -15.05
N LEU A 103 3.79 -0.16 -13.90
CA LEU A 103 4.67 0.38 -12.88
C LEU A 103 4.45 -0.41 -11.58
N PRO A 104 5.06 -1.61 -11.44
CA PRO A 104 4.73 -2.56 -10.39
C PRO A 104 5.27 -2.05 -9.05
N PHE A 105 4.38 -1.39 -8.31
CA PHE A 105 4.63 -0.80 -7.00
C PHE A 105 3.40 -0.96 -6.12
N ALA A 106 3.61 -1.52 -4.92
CA ALA A 106 2.61 -1.58 -3.85
C ALA A 106 3.19 -0.99 -2.57
N GLY A 107 2.39 -0.19 -1.85
CA GLY A 107 2.64 0.18 -0.47
C GLY A 107 1.62 -0.50 0.43
N MET A 108 2.01 -1.58 1.11
CA MET A 108 1.14 -2.30 2.04
C MET A 108 1.09 -1.59 3.39
N ARG A 109 -0.03 -1.66 4.10
CA ARG A 109 -0.12 -1.19 5.49
C ARG A 109 0.67 -2.13 6.39
N SER A 110 1.70 -1.60 7.07
CA SER A 110 2.62 -2.42 7.88
C SER A 110 1.92 -3.11 9.07
N ASP A 111 0.83 -2.56 9.57
CA ASP A 111 0.09 -3.12 10.73
C ASP A 111 -0.63 -4.44 10.42
N MET A 112 -0.74 -4.82 9.16
CA MET A 112 -1.38 -6.08 8.76
C MET A 112 -0.46 -7.29 8.88
N PHE A 113 0.86 -7.06 8.95
CA PHE A 113 1.83 -8.15 9.04
C PHE A 113 1.84 -8.72 10.45
N GLN A 114 1.85 -10.05 10.56
CA GLN A 114 1.85 -10.73 11.86
C GLN A 114 3.10 -10.39 12.69
N ASP A 115 4.25 -10.25 12.02
CA ASP A 115 5.47 -9.71 12.62
C ASP A 115 5.93 -8.45 11.89
N LYS A 116 5.46 -7.30 12.38
CA LYS A 116 5.84 -5.97 11.89
C LYS A 116 7.34 -5.67 12.08
N SER A 117 8.02 -6.35 13.01
CA SER A 117 9.45 -6.13 13.27
C SER A 117 10.34 -6.72 12.15
N ALA A 118 9.89 -7.80 11.50
CA ALA A 118 10.54 -8.41 10.35
C ALA A 118 10.63 -7.50 9.11
N LEU A 119 9.83 -6.43 9.04
CA LEU A 119 9.87 -5.42 7.97
C LEU A 119 11.12 -4.51 8.05
N GLY A 120 11.89 -4.62 9.14
CA GLY A 120 13.09 -3.83 9.39
C GLY A 120 12.81 -2.38 9.78
N LYS A 121 13.89 -1.59 9.82
CA LYS A 121 13.83 -0.17 10.23
C LYS A 121 13.16 0.71 9.17
N ILE A 122 12.50 1.78 9.64
CA ILE A 122 11.98 2.85 8.78
C ILE A 122 13.14 3.48 8.00
N ARG A 123 13.12 3.36 6.68
CA ARG A 123 14.16 3.88 5.78
C ARG A 123 13.85 5.28 5.25
N ALA A 124 12.57 5.66 5.23
CA ALA A 124 12.16 6.97 4.77
C ALA A 124 10.91 7.46 5.49
N ARG A 125 10.81 8.79 5.61
CA ARG A 125 9.70 9.50 6.24
C ARG A 125 9.20 10.54 5.25
N ALA A 126 8.00 10.33 4.71
CA ALA A 126 7.42 11.14 3.65
C ALA A 126 6.46 12.20 4.20
N PHE A 127 6.48 13.39 3.60
CA PHE A 127 5.56 14.49 3.91
C PHE A 127 5.54 14.92 5.39
N ILE A 128 6.69 14.87 6.06
CA ILE A 128 6.82 15.26 7.47
C ILE A 128 6.28 16.69 7.65
N PRO A 129 5.28 16.91 8.52
CA PRO A 129 4.74 18.24 8.79
C PRO A 129 5.84 19.15 9.33
N ALA A 130 5.84 20.41 8.88
CA ALA A 130 6.73 21.44 9.37
C ALA A 130 5.91 22.73 9.57
N PRO A 131 5.94 23.34 10.77
CA PRO A 131 5.29 24.63 10.99
C PRO A 131 5.78 25.67 9.99
N ASP A 132 4.85 26.35 9.33
CA ASP A 132 5.08 27.45 8.39
C ASP A 132 6.02 27.14 7.22
N LYS A 133 6.22 25.85 6.90
CA LYS A 133 7.14 25.40 5.85
C LYS A 133 6.50 24.29 5.04
N GLN A 134 6.97 24.14 3.81
CA GLN A 134 6.60 23.00 2.98
C GLN A 134 7.02 21.69 3.66
N ALA A 135 6.12 20.71 3.63
CA ALA A 135 6.38 19.37 4.13
C ALA A 135 7.67 18.78 3.53
N ARG A 136 8.45 18.09 4.35
CA ARG A 136 9.76 17.55 3.94
C ARG A 136 9.73 16.04 3.88
N THR A 137 10.45 15.46 2.93
CA THR A 137 10.67 14.02 2.84
C THR A 137 12.13 13.69 3.17
N LYS A 138 12.35 12.89 4.21
CA LYS A 138 13.67 12.35 4.58
C LYS A 138 13.83 10.94 4.01
N GLY A 139 14.97 10.64 3.39
CA GLY A 139 15.23 9.35 2.75
C GLY A 139 14.56 9.15 1.39
N GLY A 140 14.01 10.22 0.80
CA GLY A 140 13.28 10.17 -0.47
C GLY A 140 14.11 9.67 -1.66
N GLY A 141 15.39 10.02 -1.74
CA GLY A 141 16.28 9.55 -2.81
C GLY A 141 16.51 8.03 -2.79
N ALA A 142 16.76 7.46 -1.61
CA ALA A 142 16.90 6.01 -1.45
C ALA A 142 15.57 5.26 -1.69
N MET A 143 14.44 5.86 -1.28
CA MET A 143 13.10 5.36 -1.58
C MET A 143 12.86 5.32 -3.10
N ALA A 144 13.07 6.45 -3.79
CA ALA A 144 12.86 6.57 -5.23
C ALA A 144 13.75 5.62 -6.03
N TRP A 145 15.04 5.49 -5.68
CA TRP A 145 15.96 4.57 -6.33
C TRP A 145 15.57 3.10 -6.15
N GLY A 146 15.17 2.72 -4.93
CA GLY A 146 14.69 1.37 -4.65
C GLY A 146 13.40 1.05 -5.43
N ILE A 147 12.46 1.98 -5.50
CA ILE A 147 11.21 1.82 -6.26
C ILE A 147 11.53 1.68 -7.76
N LEU A 148 12.35 2.57 -8.31
CA LEU A 148 12.67 2.61 -9.73
C LEU A 148 13.39 1.34 -10.20
N SER A 149 14.41 0.88 -9.46
CA SER A 149 15.16 -0.34 -9.79
C SER A 149 14.25 -1.57 -9.82
N ARG A 150 13.35 -1.73 -8.84
CA ARG A 150 12.37 -2.84 -8.79
C ARG A 150 11.38 -2.80 -9.94
N MET A 151 10.90 -1.60 -10.28
CA MET A 151 9.97 -1.41 -11.40
C MET A 151 10.60 -1.83 -12.74
N ILE A 152 11.87 -1.50 -12.95
CA ILE A 152 12.62 -1.90 -14.16
C ILE A 152 12.77 -3.43 -14.21
N THR A 153 13.23 -4.06 -13.12
CA THR A 153 13.41 -5.52 -13.07
C THR A 153 12.10 -6.28 -13.31
N ALA A 154 11.02 -5.90 -12.62
CA ALA A 154 9.72 -6.56 -12.75
C ALA A 154 9.13 -6.39 -14.16
N ARG A 155 9.31 -5.22 -14.79
CA ARG A 155 8.85 -4.98 -16.17
C ARG A 155 9.63 -5.81 -17.20
N LEU A 156 10.96 -5.92 -17.05
CA LEU A 156 11.81 -6.71 -17.95
C LEU A 156 11.58 -8.23 -17.79
N SER A 157 11.28 -8.69 -16.57
CA SER A 157 11.06 -10.12 -16.29
C SER A 157 9.65 -10.64 -16.63
N GLY A 158 8.72 -9.76 -16.99
CA GLY A 158 7.31 -10.13 -17.20
C GLY A 158 6.49 -10.31 -15.92
N ARG A 159 7.14 -10.42 -14.75
CA ARG A 159 6.51 -10.60 -13.43
C ARG A 159 5.56 -9.48 -13.01
N TRP A 160 5.56 -8.34 -13.70
CA TRP A 160 4.56 -7.29 -13.49
C TRP A 160 3.11 -7.77 -13.69
N LYS A 161 2.90 -8.90 -14.38
CA LYS A 161 1.61 -9.57 -14.56
C LYS A 161 1.19 -10.40 -13.33
N ASP A 162 2.14 -10.86 -12.54
CA ASP A 162 1.90 -11.65 -11.35
C ASP A 162 1.58 -10.68 -10.22
N THR A 163 0.31 -10.42 -9.95
CA THR A 163 -0.09 -9.46 -8.93
C THR A 163 -1.53 -9.72 -8.48
N PRO A 164 -1.84 -9.57 -7.18
CA PRO A 164 -3.21 -9.74 -6.69
C PRO A 164 -4.12 -8.56 -7.06
N PHE A 165 -3.59 -7.51 -7.68
CA PHE A 165 -4.31 -6.23 -7.88
C PHE A 165 -4.84 -6.04 -9.30
N PHE A 166 -4.23 -6.67 -10.30
CA PHE A 166 -4.58 -6.45 -11.70
C PHE A 166 -4.73 -7.78 -12.42
N ASP A 167 -5.74 -7.83 -13.28
CA ASP A 167 -5.92 -8.92 -14.21
C ASP A 167 -4.84 -8.83 -15.31
N ALA A 168 -4.10 -9.92 -15.52
CA ALA A 168 -2.92 -9.95 -16.38
C ALA A 168 -3.25 -9.77 -17.87
N ASP A 169 -4.44 -10.21 -18.29
CA ASP A 169 -4.86 -10.22 -19.69
C ASP A 169 -5.46 -8.86 -20.09
N THR A 170 -6.30 -8.30 -19.22
CA THR A 170 -7.00 -7.03 -19.47
C THR A 170 -6.24 -5.81 -18.95
N GLY A 171 -5.31 -5.99 -18.01
CA GLY A 171 -4.62 -4.91 -17.31
C GLY A 171 -5.52 -4.07 -16.41
N LYS A 172 -6.77 -4.50 -16.18
CA LYS A 172 -7.73 -3.80 -15.33
C LYS A 172 -7.55 -4.20 -13.86
N PRO A 173 -7.88 -3.31 -12.90
CA PRO A 173 -7.94 -3.69 -11.49
C PRO A 173 -8.90 -4.87 -11.28
N VAL A 174 -8.53 -5.84 -10.43
CA VAL A 174 -9.41 -7.01 -10.12
C VAL A 174 -10.69 -6.62 -9.38
N ALA A 175 -10.71 -5.43 -8.77
CA ALA A 175 -11.90 -4.83 -8.19
C ALA A 175 -12.09 -3.41 -8.75
N GLU A 176 -13.31 -3.11 -9.20
CA GLU A 176 -13.65 -1.77 -9.69
C GLU A 176 -13.50 -0.75 -8.54
N PRO A 177 -12.70 0.31 -8.73
CA PRO A 177 -12.44 1.26 -7.66
C PRO A 177 -13.62 2.19 -7.44
N GLN A 178 -14.16 2.20 -6.22
CA GLN A 178 -15.14 3.19 -5.81
C GLN A 178 -14.49 4.58 -5.70
N LEU A 179 -14.99 5.56 -6.46
CA LEU A 179 -14.60 6.95 -6.29
C LEU A 179 -15.43 7.57 -5.16
N ILE A 180 -14.79 8.02 -4.09
CA ILE A 180 -15.52 8.74 -3.02
C ILE A 180 -16.01 10.10 -3.53
N SER A 181 -17.14 10.57 -3.02
CA SER A 181 -17.67 11.87 -3.39
C SER A 181 -16.77 13.00 -2.86
N LYS A 182 -16.85 14.18 -3.50
CA LYS A 182 -16.13 15.37 -3.01
C LYS A 182 -16.53 15.74 -1.57
N ALA A 183 -17.80 15.57 -1.23
CA ALA A 183 -18.33 15.91 0.09
C ALA A 183 -17.82 14.93 1.17
N GLU A 184 -17.82 13.62 0.88
CA GLU A 184 -17.21 12.62 1.77
C GLU A 184 -15.71 12.87 1.93
N ARG A 185 -15.01 13.14 0.81
CA ARG A 185 -13.60 13.47 0.85
C ARG A 185 -13.33 14.67 1.75
N ALA A 186 -14.09 15.75 1.62
CA ALA A 186 -13.87 16.96 2.42
C ALA A 186 -13.93 16.71 3.93
N LYS A 187 -14.77 15.77 4.40
CA LYS A 187 -14.89 15.40 5.82
C LYS A 187 -13.66 14.67 6.38
N LEU A 188 -12.78 14.14 5.51
CA LEU A 188 -11.61 13.36 5.89
C LEU A 188 -10.33 14.21 5.99
N TYR A 189 -10.40 15.48 5.59
CA TYR A 189 -9.25 16.37 5.53
C TYR A 189 -9.44 17.44 6.60
N PRO A 190 -8.37 17.79 7.35
CA PRO A 190 -8.41 18.94 8.25
C PRO A 190 -8.59 20.25 7.48
#